data_AF-A0AAV9GVR4-F1
#
_entry.id   AF-A0AAV9GVR4-F1
#
_cell.length_a   1.000
_cell.length_b   1.000
_cell.length_c   1.000
_cell.angle_alpha   90.00
_cell.angle_beta   90.00
_cell.angle_gamma   90.00
#
_symmetry.space_group_name_H-M   'P 1'
#
loop_
_entity.id
_entity.type
_entity.pdbx_description
1 polymer ?
#
loop_
_entity_poly.entity_id
_entity_poly.type
_entity_poly.pdbx_seq_one_letter_code
_entity_poly.pdbx_strand_id
1 'polypeptide(L)'
;MPSITTIHESLPYIDPEPTPSALSAAHALIAAERALVPDDPHHALLPPPPTSNFTPILAAEHTRLAADPTSKISALDLTRYEAPTATTSTSPTELSTLLSRAYASHAYVSSRRAHLALLDTYGKNAWLIGNWQLEGELKAIEKELAETKRAIDVVTLQRKGAQDTAGPEIQGLEETWRRGVARVLETEAAAEALRREILEAKRQAEP
;
A
#
# COMPACT_ATOMS: atom_id res chain seq x y z
N MET A 1 -11.53 22.15 6.33
CA MET A 1 -11.88 20.72 6.17
C MET A 1 -10.90 20.18 5.15
N PRO A 2 -10.09 19.16 5.47
CA PRO A 2 -9.11 18.67 4.50
C PRO A 2 -9.87 18.09 3.29
N SER A 3 -9.39 18.37 2.07
CA SER A 3 -10.00 18.05 0.76
C SER A 3 -10.09 16.55 0.43
N ILE A 4 -9.84 15.69 1.41
CA ILE A 4 -9.74 14.24 1.29
C ILE A 4 -11.08 13.55 1.03
N THR A 5 -12.20 14.27 1.24
CA THR A 5 -13.56 13.80 0.91
C THR A 5 -14.11 14.45 -0.35
N THR A 6 -13.33 15.28 -1.04
CA THR A 6 -13.77 15.90 -2.29
C THR A 6 -13.85 14.82 -3.36
N ILE A 7 -15.06 14.54 -3.82
CA ILE A 7 -15.29 13.62 -4.93
C ILE A 7 -15.05 14.43 -6.21
N HIS A 8 -13.99 14.08 -6.94
CA HIS A 8 -13.75 14.61 -8.27
C HIS A 8 -14.43 13.70 -9.30
N GLU A 9 -15.29 14.28 -10.12
CA GLU A 9 -15.91 13.57 -11.24
C GLU A 9 -14.80 13.22 -12.25
N SER A 10 -14.55 11.93 -12.41
CA SER A 10 -13.66 11.38 -13.44
C SER A 10 -14.41 10.23 -14.10
N LEU A 11 -14.39 10.16 -15.43
CA LEU A 11 -15.21 9.21 -16.18
C LEU A 11 -14.35 8.24 -17.00
N PRO A 12 -13.56 7.34 -16.36
CA PRO A 12 -12.60 6.50 -17.09
C PRO A 12 -13.17 5.58 -18.19
N TYR A 13 -14.48 5.28 -18.18
CA TYR A 13 -15.09 4.44 -19.21
C TYR A 13 -15.54 5.22 -20.44
N ILE A 14 -15.68 6.55 -20.34
CA ILE A 14 -16.09 7.43 -21.44
C ILE A 14 -14.91 8.29 -21.91
N ASP A 15 -14.10 8.77 -20.96
CA ASP A 15 -12.97 9.64 -21.22
C ASP A 15 -11.87 8.87 -21.98
N PRO A 16 -11.30 9.45 -23.04
CA PRO A 16 -10.18 8.84 -23.73
C PRO A 16 -8.95 8.78 -22.81
N GLU A 17 -8.15 7.72 -22.97
CA GLU A 17 -6.90 7.60 -22.22
C GLU A 17 -5.98 8.80 -22.53
N PRO A 18 -5.48 9.51 -21.50
CA PRO A 18 -4.65 10.69 -21.71
C PRO A 18 -3.36 10.32 -22.42
N THR A 19 -2.93 11.16 -23.37
CA THR A 19 -1.67 10.96 -24.07
C THR A 19 -0.49 11.09 -23.11
N PRO A 20 0.68 10.48 -23.40
CA PRO A 20 1.86 10.60 -22.55
C PRO A 20 2.31 12.05 -22.30
N SER A 21 2.09 12.95 -23.27
CA SER A 21 2.38 14.39 -23.11
C SER A 21 1.37 15.10 -22.20
N ALA A 22 0.09 14.73 -22.26
CA ALA A 22 -0.92 15.25 -21.35
C ALA A 22 -0.65 14.78 -19.91
N LEU A 23 -0.25 13.51 -19.73
CA LEU A 23 0.14 12.96 -18.44
C LEU A 23 1.37 13.67 -17.85
N SER A 24 2.41 13.91 -18.67
CA SER A 24 3.60 14.61 -18.18
C SER A 24 3.30 16.06 -17.81
N ALA A 25 2.45 16.75 -18.59
CA ALA A 25 1.98 18.10 -18.26
C ALA A 25 1.17 18.12 -16.96
N ALA A 26 0.25 17.17 -16.78
CA ALA A 26 -0.53 17.05 -15.55
C ALA A 26 0.36 16.78 -14.33
N HIS A 27 1.33 15.87 -14.44
CA HIS A 27 2.30 15.61 -13.38
C HIS A 27 3.17 16.83 -13.06
N ALA A 28 3.56 17.63 -14.06
CA ALA A 28 4.31 18.86 -13.84
C ALA A 28 3.49 19.90 -13.06
N LEU A 29 2.19 20.04 -13.36
CA LEU A 29 1.29 20.92 -12.61
C LEU A 29 1.10 20.43 -11.17
N ILE A 30 0.88 19.12 -10.96
CA ILE A 30 0.78 18.53 -9.62
C ILE A 30 2.07 18.78 -8.83
N ALA A 31 3.24 18.60 -9.45
CA ALA A 31 4.53 18.85 -8.80
C ALA A 31 4.72 20.33 -8.44
N ALA A 32 4.29 21.25 -9.31
CA ALA A 32 4.36 22.69 -9.05
C ALA A 32 3.48 23.09 -7.85
N GLU A 33 2.24 22.59 -7.79
CA GLU A 33 1.33 22.83 -6.65
C GLU A 33 1.88 22.22 -5.35
N ARG A 34 2.40 20.99 -5.43
CA ARG A 34 3.06 20.35 -4.28
C ARG A 34 4.28 21.11 -3.78
N ALA A 35 5.01 21.81 -4.65
CA ALA A 35 6.15 22.61 -4.23
C ALA A 35 5.75 23.87 -3.43
N LEU A 36 4.49 24.32 -3.52
CA LEU A 36 3.99 25.49 -2.78
C LEU A 36 3.73 25.18 -1.30
N VAL A 37 3.46 23.91 -0.97
CA VAL A 37 3.12 23.47 0.39
C VAL A 37 4.12 22.40 0.82
N PRO A 38 4.90 22.62 1.90
CA PRO A 38 5.75 21.58 2.44
C PRO A 38 4.96 20.30 2.74
N ASP A 39 5.49 19.15 2.34
CA ASP A 39 4.85 17.86 2.63
C ASP A 39 4.70 17.69 4.16
N ASP A 40 3.48 17.45 4.63
CA ASP A 40 3.22 17.06 6.02
C ASP A 40 3.75 15.62 6.20
N PRO A 41 4.68 15.37 7.14
CA PRO A 41 5.16 14.01 7.43
C PRO A 41 4.05 13.12 8.02
N HIS A 42 2.90 13.69 8.37
CA HIS A 42 1.78 12.98 8.99
C HIS A 42 0.52 13.09 8.12
N HIS A 43 -0.20 11.97 8.02
CA HIS A 43 -1.45 11.93 7.26
C HIS A 43 -2.58 12.61 8.05
N ALA A 44 -3.31 13.53 7.42
CA ALA A 44 -4.33 14.36 8.08
C ALA A 44 -5.48 13.59 8.76
N LEU A 45 -5.78 12.35 8.34
CA LEU A 45 -6.81 11.49 8.98
C LEU A 45 -6.26 10.53 10.03
N LEU A 46 -4.94 10.40 10.13
CA LEU A 46 -4.33 9.50 11.09
C LEU A 46 -4.01 10.28 12.37
N PRO A 47 -4.19 9.66 13.55
CA PRO A 47 -3.66 10.24 14.77
C PRO A 47 -2.13 10.43 14.63
N PRO A 48 -1.54 11.40 15.34
CA PRO A 48 -0.10 11.57 15.34
C PRO A 48 0.58 10.25 15.77
N PRO A 49 1.75 9.92 15.18
CA PRO A 49 2.43 8.68 15.50
C PRO A 49 2.73 8.63 17.01
N PRO A 50 2.58 7.46 17.65
CA PRO A 50 2.90 7.32 19.06
C PRO A 50 4.38 7.62 19.29
N THR A 51 4.69 8.35 20.37
CA THR A 51 6.07 8.53 20.80
C THR A 51 6.60 7.19 21.31
N SER A 52 7.80 6.80 20.87
CA SER A 52 8.42 5.57 21.35
C SER A 52 8.80 5.71 22.82
N ASN A 53 8.14 4.94 23.69
CA ASN A 53 8.49 4.84 25.10
C ASN A 53 9.30 3.56 25.33
N PHE A 54 10.53 3.55 24.81
CA PHE A 54 11.43 2.42 24.98
C PHE A 54 12.01 2.41 26.39
N THR A 55 12.09 1.23 27.00
CA THR A 55 12.86 1.05 28.23
C THR A 55 14.34 1.37 27.96
N PRO A 56 15.13 1.77 28.98
CA PRO A 56 16.55 2.09 28.79
C PRO A 56 17.36 0.96 28.13
N ILE A 57 17.03 -0.30 28.42
CA ILE A 57 17.66 -1.47 27.81
C ILE A 57 17.37 -1.53 26.30
N LEU A 58 16.10 -1.35 25.92
CA LEU A 58 15.70 -1.39 24.51
C LEU A 58 16.28 -0.20 23.74
N ALA A 59 16.33 0.98 24.35
CA ALA A 59 16.98 2.15 23.77
C ALA A 59 18.48 1.89 23.51
N ALA A 60 19.19 1.26 24.45
CA ALA A 60 20.60 0.91 24.28
C ALA A 60 20.82 -0.11 23.13
N GLU A 61 19.93 -1.09 22.98
CA GLU A 61 19.97 -2.03 21.85
C GLU A 61 19.71 -1.35 20.50
N HIS A 62 18.77 -0.41 20.45
CA HIS A 62 18.57 0.42 19.26
C HIS A 62 19.81 1.24 18.92
N THR A 63 20.47 1.85 19.91
CA THR A 63 21.74 2.57 19.69
C THR A 63 22.83 1.65 19.18
N ARG A 64 22.96 0.44 19.73
CA ARG A 64 23.94 -0.56 19.28
C ARG A 64 23.71 -0.97 17.81
N LEU A 65 22.46 -1.26 17.44
CA LEU A 65 22.09 -1.63 16.07
C LEU A 65 22.21 -0.46 15.09
N ALA A 66 21.97 0.77 15.55
CA ALA A 66 22.19 1.97 14.74
C ALA A 66 23.68 2.21 14.45
N ALA A 67 24.57 1.88 15.39
CA ALA A 67 26.01 1.95 15.20
C ALA A 67 26.55 0.85 14.29
N ASP A 68 26.06 -0.39 14.44
CA ASP A 68 26.38 -1.51 13.57
C ASP A 68 25.18 -2.46 13.44
N PRO A 69 24.47 -2.46 12.30
CA PRO A 69 23.32 -3.33 12.05
C PRO A 69 23.66 -4.83 12.07
N THR A 70 24.93 -5.18 11.86
CA THR A 70 25.40 -6.58 11.81
C THR A 70 25.88 -7.09 13.16
N SER A 71 25.96 -6.20 14.16
CA SER A 71 26.43 -6.57 15.49
C SER A 71 25.46 -7.58 16.14
N LYS A 72 26.01 -8.72 16.56
CA LYS A 72 25.25 -9.80 17.20
C LYS A 72 25.26 -9.61 18.72
N ILE A 73 24.12 -9.84 19.35
CA ILE A 73 24.03 -9.87 20.81
C ILE A 73 24.76 -11.12 21.33
N SER A 74 25.82 -10.91 22.11
CA SER A 74 26.58 -11.96 22.81
C SER A 74 25.95 -12.33 24.17
N ALA A 75 24.63 -12.40 24.25
CA ALA A 75 23.94 -12.62 25.54
C ALA A 75 23.77 -14.10 25.89
N LEU A 76 23.77 -14.99 24.90
CA LEU A 76 23.45 -16.40 25.12
C LEU A 76 24.69 -17.27 24.87
N ASP A 77 25.23 -17.81 25.96
CA ASP A 77 26.27 -18.83 25.92
C ASP A 77 25.63 -20.21 25.64
N LEU A 78 25.82 -20.69 24.40
CA LEU A 78 25.34 -22.00 23.96
C LEU A 78 26.30 -23.14 24.34
N THR A 79 27.55 -22.84 24.72
CA THR A 79 28.56 -23.85 25.07
C THR A 79 28.16 -24.68 26.30
N ARG A 80 27.24 -24.17 27.11
CA ARG A 80 26.63 -24.88 28.25
C ARG A 80 25.85 -26.13 27.83
N TYR A 81 25.27 -26.14 26.62
CA TYR A 81 24.43 -27.23 26.13
C TYR A 81 25.19 -28.21 25.23
N GLU A 82 26.45 -27.91 24.92
CA GLU A 82 27.31 -28.81 24.17
C GLU A 82 27.70 -30.02 25.02
N ALA A 83 27.90 -31.16 24.37
CA ALA A 83 28.34 -32.36 25.07
C ALA A 83 29.73 -32.13 25.68
N PRO A 84 29.95 -32.43 26.97
CA PRO A 84 31.24 -32.22 27.60
C PRO A 84 32.30 -33.11 26.94
N THR A 85 33.43 -32.52 26.54
CA THR A 85 34.61 -33.27 26.08
C THR A 85 35.38 -33.80 27.28
N ALA A 86 35.95 -35.01 27.15
CA ALA A 86 36.75 -35.60 28.21
C ALA A 86 37.99 -34.73 28.47
N THR A 87 38.22 -34.35 29.73
CA THR A 87 39.38 -33.56 30.15
C THR A 87 40.41 -34.46 30.86
N THR A 88 41.69 -34.19 30.67
CA THR A 88 42.79 -34.81 31.42
C THR A 88 43.23 -33.97 32.61
N SER A 89 42.53 -32.85 32.87
CA SER A 89 42.84 -31.91 33.94
C SER A 89 42.46 -32.47 35.31
N THR A 90 43.36 -32.30 36.28
CA THR A 90 43.17 -32.63 37.70
C THR A 90 42.77 -31.42 38.55
N SER A 91 42.55 -30.25 37.95
CA SER A 91 42.14 -29.05 38.67
C SER A 91 40.73 -29.20 39.25
N PRO A 92 40.53 -29.04 40.58
CA PRO A 92 39.22 -29.22 41.21
C PRO A 92 38.13 -28.28 40.67
N THR A 93 38.49 -27.05 40.30
CA THR A 93 37.54 -26.06 39.75
C THR A 93 37.09 -26.42 38.34
N GLU A 94 38.01 -26.87 37.48
CA GLU A 94 37.69 -27.32 36.12
C GLU A 94 36.87 -28.62 36.14
N LEU A 95 37.17 -29.53 37.06
CA LEU A 95 36.36 -30.74 37.26
C LEU A 95 34.95 -30.44 37.75
N SER A 96 34.78 -29.49 38.67
CA SER A 96 33.45 -29.10 39.17
C SER A 96 32.56 -28.46 38.09
N THR A 97 33.15 -27.64 37.22
CA THR A 97 32.45 -26.99 36.11
C THR A 97 32.11 -27.99 34.99
N LEU A 98 33.02 -28.92 34.68
CA LEU A 98 32.76 -30.04 33.77
C LEU A 98 31.61 -30.91 34.28
N LEU A 99 31.62 -31.28 35.57
CA LEU A 99 30.58 -32.10 36.18
C LEU A 99 29.22 -31.41 36.12
N SER A 100 29.16 -30.11 36.42
CA SER A 100 27.93 -29.32 36.31
C SER A 100 27.38 -29.31 34.87
N ARG A 101 28.24 -29.13 33.86
CA ARG A 101 27.87 -29.22 32.44
C ARG A 101 27.40 -30.62 32.03
N ALA A 102 28.04 -31.67 32.55
CA ALA A 102 27.64 -33.05 32.30
C ALA A 102 26.25 -33.37 32.89
N TYR A 103 25.96 -32.92 34.10
CA TYR A 103 24.62 -33.06 34.69
C TYR A 103 23.57 -32.28 33.90
N ALA A 104 23.87 -31.05 33.49
CA ALA A 104 22.95 -30.24 32.70
C ALA A 104 22.62 -30.89 31.34
N SER A 105 23.63 -31.38 30.61
CA SER A 105 23.43 -32.07 29.33
C SER A 105 22.68 -33.38 29.50
N HIS A 106 22.98 -34.16 30.55
CA HIS A 106 22.26 -35.40 30.87
C HIS A 106 20.78 -35.13 31.17
N ALA A 107 20.48 -34.14 31.99
CA ALA A 107 19.10 -33.75 32.30
C ALA A 107 18.31 -33.35 31.04
N TYR A 108 18.93 -32.57 30.14
CA TYR A 108 18.30 -32.19 28.88
C TYR A 108 18.04 -33.38 27.96
N VAL A 109 19.00 -34.29 27.80
CA VAL A 109 18.84 -35.50 26.98
C VAL A 109 17.76 -36.42 27.57
N SER A 110 17.71 -36.55 28.89
CA SER A 110 16.66 -37.31 29.58
C SER A 110 15.26 -36.74 29.31
N SER A 111 15.10 -35.42 29.47
CA SER A 111 13.86 -34.71 29.14
C SER A 111 13.49 -34.83 27.65
N ARG A 112 14.47 -34.69 26.75
CA ARG A 112 14.27 -34.86 25.31
C ARG A 112 13.76 -36.25 24.96
N ARG A 113 14.23 -37.30 25.64
CA ARG A 113 13.73 -38.67 25.44
C ARG A 113 12.24 -38.78 25.76
N ALA A 114 11.80 -38.16 26.86
CA ALA A 114 10.38 -38.10 27.21
C ALA A 114 9.56 -37.30 26.17
N HIS A 115 10.07 -36.14 25.72
CA HIS A 115 9.42 -35.35 24.68
C HIS A 115 9.32 -36.09 23.34
N LEU A 116 10.37 -36.82 22.93
CA LEU A 116 10.34 -37.62 21.71
C LEU A 116 9.36 -38.79 21.81
N ALA A 117 9.23 -39.42 22.98
CA ALA A 117 8.20 -40.43 23.20
C ALA A 117 6.78 -39.84 23.10
N LEU A 118 6.57 -38.62 23.60
CA LEU A 118 5.30 -37.91 23.42
C LEU A 118 5.04 -37.54 21.95
N LEU A 119 6.08 -37.12 21.23
CA LEU A 119 5.98 -36.79 19.82
C LEU A 119 5.70 -38.02 18.96
N ASP A 120 6.31 -39.17 19.26
CA ASP A 120 6.05 -40.42 18.55
C ASP A 120 4.61 -40.91 18.77
N THR A 121 4.10 -40.75 19.99
CA THR A 121 2.74 -41.17 20.35
C THR A 121 1.64 -40.24 19.82
N TYR A 122 1.82 -38.92 19.87
CA TYR A 122 0.77 -37.95 19.54
C TYR A 122 1.06 -37.04 18.35
N GLY A 123 2.32 -36.95 17.91
CA GLY A 123 2.78 -35.97 16.94
C GLY A 123 2.06 -36.05 15.60
N LYS A 124 1.85 -37.28 15.08
CA LYS A 124 1.09 -37.48 13.83
C LYS A 124 -0.33 -36.93 13.93
N ASN A 125 -1.04 -37.23 15.02
CA ASN A 125 -2.42 -36.80 15.20
C ASN A 125 -2.49 -35.27 15.41
N ALA A 126 -1.59 -34.71 16.21
CA ALA A 126 -1.51 -33.26 16.41
C ALA A 126 -1.23 -32.52 15.09
N TRP A 127 -0.33 -33.06 14.25
CA TRP A 127 -0.02 -32.49 12.95
C TRP A 127 -1.22 -32.54 11.99
N LEU A 128 -1.95 -33.66 11.94
CA LEU A 128 -3.14 -33.78 11.11
C LEU A 128 -4.26 -32.81 11.53
N ILE A 129 -4.46 -32.62 12.85
CA ILE A 129 -5.42 -31.64 13.37
C ILE A 129 -5.00 -30.22 12.99
N GLY A 130 -3.71 -29.89 13.15
CA GLY A 130 -3.17 -28.59 12.74
C GLY A 130 -3.36 -28.34 11.24
N ASN A 131 -3.10 -29.34 10.40
CA ASN A 131 -3.34 -29.23 8.95
C ASN A 131 -4.82 -29.02 8.63
N TRP A 132 -5.73 -29.75 9.30
CA TRP A 132 -7.18 -29.54 9.13
C TRP A 132 -7.63 -28.13 9.51
N GLN A 133 -7.07 -27.56 10.59
CA GLN A 133 -7.34 -26.17 10.98
C GLN A 133 -6.85 -25.19 9.92
N LEU A 134 -5.62 -25.36 9.42
CA LEU A 134 -5.05 -24.52 8.35
C LEU A 134 -5.85 -24.62 7.05
N GLU A 135 -6.33 -25.80 6.68
CA GLU A 135 -7.23 -25.97 5.53
C GLU A 135 -8.56 -25.23 5.73
N GLY A 136 -9.07 -25.16 6.96
CA GLY A 136 -10.25 -24.38 7.31
C GLY A 136 -10.02 -22.88 7.16
N GLU A 137 -8.90 -22.37 7.69
CA GLU A 137 -8.49 -20.96 7.55
C GLU A 137 -8.29 -20.57 6.08
N LEU A 138 -7.62 -21.42 5.30
CA LEU A 138 -7.41 -21.20 3.88
C LEU A 138 -8.75 -21.06 3.13
N LYS A 139 -9.69 -21.98 3.36
CA LYS A 139 -11.01 -21.93 2.72
C LYS A 139 -11.80 -20.69 3.12
N ALA A 140 -11.67 -20.22 4.35
CA ALA A 140 -12.31 -18.99 4.81
C ALA A 140 -11.75 -17.77 4.05
N ILE A 141 -10.43 -17.65 3.95
CA ILE A 141 -9.77 -16.55 3.23
C ILE A 141 -10.09 -16.61 1.73
N GLU A 142 -10.08 -17.79 1.11
CA GLU A 142 -10.45 -17.96 -0.30
C GLU A 142 -11.90 -17.55 -0.57
N LYS A 143 -12.80 -17.85 0.37
CA LYS A 143 -14.20 -17.41 0.30
C LYS A 143 -14.30 -15.88 0.40
N GLU A 144 -13.65 -15.26 1.38
CA GLU A 144 -13.62 -13.80 1.54
C GLU A 144 -13.04 -13.09 0.31
N LEU A 145 -11.99 -13.65 -0.27
CA LEU A 145 -11.40 -13.16 -1.51
C LEU A 145 -12.40 -13.24 -2.68
N ALA A 146 -13.10 -14.36 -2.82
CA ALA A 146 -14.10 -14.54 -3.87
C ALA A 146 -15.29 -13.60 -3.69
N GLU A 147 -15.76 -13.38 -2.46
CA GLU A 147 -16.82 -12.43 -2.13
C GLU A 147 -16.40 -10.99 -2.43
N THR A 148 -15.17 -10.61 -2.03
CA THR A 148 -14.62 -9.28 -2.29
C THR A 148 -14.48 -9.02 -3.79
N LYS A 149 -13.99 -10.00 -4.57
CA LYS A 149 -13.92 -9.91 -6.03
C LYS A 149 -15.29 -9.68 -6.66
N ARG A 150 -16.31 -10.43 -6.24
CA ARG A 150 -17.70 -10.21 -6.70
C ARG A 150 -18.21 -8.82 -6.33
N ALA A 151 -17.91 -8.33 -5.14
CA ALA A 151 -18.30 -6.98 -4.72
C ALA A 151 -17.63 -5.91 -5.60
N ILE A 152 -16.34 -6.08 -5.91
CA ILE A 152 -15.61 -5.21 -6.85
C ILE A 152 -16.27 -5.24 -8.24
N ASP A 153 -16.59 -6.43 -8.76
CA ASP A 153 -17.21 -6.59 -10.08
C ASP A 153 -18.59 -5.90 -10.14
N VAL A 154 -19.41 -6.03 -9.09
CA VAL A 154 -20.71 -5.36 -9.00
C VAL A 154 -20.55 -3.85 -9.03
N VAL A 155 -19.64 -3.28 -8.22
CA VAL A 155 -19.39 -1.83 -8.20
C VAL A 155 -18.84 -1.35 -9.54
N THR A 156 -17.96 -2.13 -10.17
CA THR A 156 -17.38 -1.83 -11.47
C THR A 156 -18.44 -1.81 -12.57
N LEU A 157 -19.34 -2.78 -12.58
CA LEU A 157 -20.44 -2.86 -13.54
C LEU A 157 -21.45 -1.73 -13.34
N GLN A 158 -21.78 -1.40 -12.08
CA GLN A 158 -22.64 -0.26 -11.75
C GLN A 158 -22.01 1.06 -12.23
N ARG A 159 -20.71 1.28 -11.95
CA ARG A 159 -19.98 2.47 -12.39
C ARG A 159 -19.97 2.57 -13.91
N LYS A 160 -19.66 1.47 -14.60
CA LYS A 160 -19.66 1.43 -16.06
C LYS A 160 -21.04 1.75 -16.62
N GLY A 161 -22.11 1.13 -16.11
CA GLY A 161 -23.47 1.39 -16.58
C GLY A 161 -23.92 2.84 -16.38
N ALA A 162 -23.57 3.45 -15.24
CA ALA A 162 -23.84 4.87 -14.99
C ALA A 162 -23.12 5.78 -15.99
N GLN A 163 -21.85 5.48 -16.28
CA GLN A 163 -21.05 6.23 -17.24
C GLN A 163 -21.56 6.02 -18.69
N ASP A 164 -21.81 4.79 -19.10
CA ASP A 164 -22.35 4.48 -20.43
C ASP A 164 -23.71 5.15 -20.68
N THR A 165 -24.50 5.39 -19.62
CA THR A 165 -25.78 6.12 -19.71
C THR A 165 -25.57 7.63 -19.87
N ALA A 166 -24.60 8.21 -19.15
CA ALA A 166 -24.32 9.65 -19.18
C ALA A 166 -23.50 10.08 -20.42
N GLY A 167 -22.67 9.18 -20.98
CA GLY A 167 -21.77 9.49 -22.10
C GLY A 167 -22.46 10.09 -23.33
N PRO A 168 -23.55 9.48 -23.85
CA PRO A 168 -24.29 10.04 -24.98
C PRO A 168 -24.89 11.42 -24.69
N GLU A 169 -25.34 11.67 -23.46
CA GLU A 169 -25.86 12.98 -23.06
C GLU A 169 -24.75 14.04 -23.07
N ILE A 170 -23.58 13.73 -22.51
CA ILE A 170 -22.42 14.61 -22.51
C ILE A 170 -22.01 14.97 -23.95
N GLN A 171 -21.93 13.97 -24.84
CA GLN A 171 -21.59 14.19 -26.25
C GLN A 171 -22.64 15.06 -26.96
N GLY A 172 -23.94 14.80 -26.72
CA GLY A 172 -25.03 15.59 -27.29
C GLY A 172 -25.01 17.05 -26.82
N LEU A 173 -24.68 17.29 -25.55
CA LEU A 173 -24.49 18.62 -24.99
C LEU A 173 -23.28 19.33 -25.61
N GLU A 174 -22.16 18.63 -25.77
CA GLU A 174 -20.95 19.19 -26.40
C GLU A 174 -21.20 19.59 -27.86
N GLU A 175 -21.86 18.74 -28.65
CA GLU A 175 -22.21 19.04 -30.03
C GLU A 175 -23.20 20.19 -30.15
N THR A 176 -24.20 20.23 -29.27
CA THR A 176 -25.20 21.30 -29.24
C THR A 176 -24.56 22.63 -28.86
N TRP A 177 -23.66 22.61 -27.88
CA TRP A 177 -22.85 23.77 -27.52
C TRP A 177 -21.98 24.24 -28.69
N ARG A 178 -21.22 23.33 -29.33
CA ARG A 178 -20.36 23.66 -30.48
C ARG A 178 -21.16 24.28 -31.63
N ARG A 179 -22.32 23.71 -31.96
CA ARG A 179 -23.23 24.28 -32.98
C ARG A 179 -23.80 25.62 -32.58
N GLY A 180 -24.15 25.80 -31.31
CA GLY A 180 -24.64 27.07 -30.77
C GLY A 180 -23.60 28.18 -30.91
N VAL A 181 -22.36 27.92 -30.50
CA VAL A 181 -21.23 28.86 -30.64
C VAL A 181 -20.94 29.16 -32.11
N ALA A 182 -20.89 28.13 -32.96
CA ALA A 182 -20.67 28.31 -34.40
C ALA A 182 -21.73 29.22 -35.03
N ARG A 183 -23.01 28.99 -34.74
CA ARG A 183 -24.11 29.83 -35.26
C ARG A 183 -23.99 31.29 -34.80
N VAL A 184 -23.66 31.53 -33.54
CA VAL A 184 -23.46 32.90 -33.05
C VAL A 184 -22.34 33.59 -33.82
N LEU A 185 -21.20 32.90 -34.00
CA LEU A 185 -20.08 33.44 -34.78
C LEU A 185 -20.43 33.70 -36.25
N GLU A 186 -21.17 32.78 -36.89
CA GLU A 186 -21.68 32.96 -38.25
C GLU A 186 -22.61 34.18 -38.36
N THR A 187 -23.51 34.36 -37.39
CA THR A 187 -24.42 35.51 -37.37
C THR A 187 -23.70 36.84 -37.15
N GLU A 188 -22.70 36.88 -36.27
CA GLU A 188 -21.89 38.08 -36.05
C GLU A 188 -21.04 38.41 -37.28
N ALA A 189 -20.45 37.40 -37.93
CA ALA A 189 -19.69 37.59 -39.16
C ALA A 189 -20.58 38.10 -40.31
N ALA A 190 -21.79 37.54 -40.47
CA ALA A 190 -22.75 38.01 -41.47
C ALA A 190 -23.24 39.44 -41.17
N ALA A 191 -23.50 39.77 -39.91
CA ALA A 191 -23.88 41.12 -39.49
C ALA A 191 -22.75 42.14 -39.72
N GLU A 192 -21.49 41.75 -39.51
CA GLU A 192 -20.32 42.58 -39.79
C GLU A 192 -20.12 42.80 -41.29
N ALA A 193 -20.22 41.74 -42.10
CA ALA A 193 -20.16 41.84 -43.56
C ALA A 193 -21.24 42.78 -44.10
N LEU A 194 -22.49 42.64 -43.64
CA LEU A 194 -23.59 43.53 -44.02
C LEU A 194 -23.32 44.99 -43.60
N ARG A 195 -22.73 45.23 -42.42
CA ARG A 195 -22.33 46.58 -42.00
C ARG A 195 -21.28 47.18 -42.94
N ARG A 196 -20.30 46.39 -43.41
CA ARG A 196 -19.29 46.85 -44.38
C ARG A 196 -19.93 47.21 -45.71
N GLU A 197 -20.80 46.35 -46.24
CA GLU A 197 -21.53 46.61 -47.50
C GLU A 197 -22.34 47.92 -47.41
N ILE A 198 -23.04 48.17 -46.29
CA ILE A 198 -23.78 49.41 -46.07
C ILE A 198 -22.83 50.63 -46.05
N LEU A 199 -21.67 50.53 -45.40
CA LEU A 199 -20.69 51.61 -45.35
C LEU A 199 -20.04 51.89 -46.72
N GLU A 200 -19.84 50.86 -47.54
CA GLU A 200 -19.36 51.01 -48.92
C GLU A 200 -20.41 51.64 -49.82
N ALA A 201 -21.66 51.18 -49.74
CA ALA A 201 -22.78 51.77 -50.47
C ALA A 201 -22.98 53.26 -50.10
N LYS A 202 -22.85 53.62 -48.82
CA LYS A 202 -22.88 55.03 -48.38
C LYS A 202 -21.73 55.86 -48.96
N ARG A 203 -20.51 55.31 -49.01
CA ARG A 203 -19.35 55.97 -49.62
C ARG A 203 -19.50 56.18 -51.13
N GLN A 204 -20.22 55.31 -51.83
CA GLN A 204 -20.49 55.46 -53.27
C GLN A 204 -21.65 56.43 -53.56
N ALA A 205 -22.52 56.69 -52.58
CA ALA A 205 -23.69 57.55 -52.71
C ALA A 205 -23.47 59.02 -52.29
N GLU A 206 -22.34 59.32 -51.64
CA GLU A 206 -21.89 60.70 -51.43
C GLU A 206 -21.05 61.18 -52.64
N PRO A 207 -21.44 62.28 -53.32
CA PRO A 207 -20.69 62.86 -54.44
C PRO A 207 -19.41 63.59 -54.03
#